data_AF-K9Y290-F1
#
_entry.id   AF-K9Y290-F1
#
_cell.length_a   1.000
_cell.length_b   1.000
_cell.length_c   1.000
_cell.angle_alpha   90.00
_cell.angle_beta   90.00
_cell.angle_gamma   90.00
#
_symmetry.space_group_name_H-M   'P 1'
#
loop_
_entity.id
_entity.type
_entity.pdbx_description
1 polymer ?
#
loop_
_entity_poly.entity_id
_entity_poly.type
_entity_poly.pdbx_seq_one_letter_code
_entity_poly.pdbx_strand_id
1 'polypeptide(L)'
;MPIGILKYNRALLTRPDIIFCGRKIGNPELIGLGNPFSHKPNSNAVFIVNSLEESLMSYRLWLWKSLKTYRKSKISTLELWEMVYLNRFLHLAILIGENKVSGLMCFCTNINNYKYSKNKEIKCHVQILYRACIWLNNNSHTSNKN
;
A
#
# COMPACT_ATOMS: atom_id res chain seq x y z
N MET A 1 -10.67 8.82 -11.74
CA MET A 1 -11.80 9.06 -10.79
C MET A 1 -11.26 9.09 -9.35
N PRO A 2 -11.90 9.76 -8.38
CA PRO A 2 -11.49 9.65 -6.98
C PRO A 2 -11.69 8.23 -6.47
N ILE A 3 -10.71 7.69 -5.72
CA ILE A 3 -10.73 6.32 -5.21
C ILE A 3 -11.48 6.25 -3.87
N GLY A 4 -12.25 5.20 -3.63
CA GLY A 4 -12.76 4.91 -2.29
C GLY A 4 -11.69 4.25 -1.42
N ILE A 5 -11.54 4.66 -0.16
CA ILE A 5 -10.83 3.87 0.85
C ILE A 5 -11.90 3.21 1.72
N LEU A 6 -12.07 1.91 1.57
CA LEU A 6 -13.22 1.18 2.07
C LEU A 6 -12.82 0.33 3.28
N LYS A 7 -13.73 0.20 4.24
CA LYS A 7 -13.66 -0.79 5.30
C LYS A 7 -13.90 -2.17 4.70
N TYR A 8 -13.25 -3.19 5.25
CA TYR A 8 -13.41 -4.57 4.81
C TYR A 8 -14.89 -4.96 4.75
N ASN A 9 -15.31 -5.39 3.56
CA ASN A 9 -16.62 -5.91 3.28
C ASN A 9 -16.47 -7.11 2.35
N ARG A 10 -16.89 -8.28 2.82
CA ARG A 10 -16.79 -9.55 2.09
C ARG A 10 -17.50 -9.48 0.73
N ALA A 11 -18.62 -8.76 0.63
CA ALA A 11 -19.37 -8.61 -0.61
C ALA A 11 -18.60 -7.85 -1.70
N LEU A 12 -17.58 -7.07 -1.33
CA LEU A 12 -16.74 -6.33 -2.28
C LEU A 12 -15.55 -7.15 -2.77
N LEU A 13 -15.28 -8.34 -2.23
CA LEU A 13 -14.16 -9.18 -2.66
C LEU A 13 -14.34 -9.77 -4.07
N THR A 14 -15.58 -9.86 -4.55
CA THR A 14 -15.89 -10.33 -5.91
C THR A 14 -15.74 -9.22 -6.95
N ARG A 15 -15.55 -7.97 -6.53
CA ARG A 15 -15.41 -6.83 -7.43
C ARG A 15 -13.95 -6.68 -7.88
N PRO A 16 -13.65 -6.83 -9.18
CA PRO A 16 -12.26 -6.78 -9.67
C PRO A 16 -11.64 -5.38 -9.58
N ASP A 17 -12.48 -4.33 -9.52
CA ASP A 17 -12.07 -2.94 -9.41
C ASP A 17 -11.84 -2.48 -7.95
N ILE A 18 -12.04 -3.36 -6.96
CA ILE A 18 -11.79 -3.10 -5.54
C ILE A 18 -10.66 -4.00 -5.05
N ILE A 19 -9.56 -3.39 -4.63
CA ILE A 19 -8.37 -4.12 -4.19
C ILE A 19 -8.35 -4.24 -2.67
N PHE A 20 -8.29 -5.46 -2.17
CA PHE A 20 -8.05 -5.69 -0.74
C PHE A 20 -6.58 -5.45 -0.38
N CYS A 21 -6.36 -4.45 0.48
CA CYS A 21 -5.04 -4.01 0.95
C CYS A 21 -4.71 -4.53 2.36
N GLY A 22 -5.16 -5.75 2.68
CA GLY A 22 -4.82 -6.42 3.92
C GLY A 22 -3.82 -7.56 3.74
N ARG A 23 -3.66 -8.35 4.79
CA ARG A 23 -2.96 -9.65 4.73
C ARG A 23 -4.01 -10.74 4.50
N LYS A 24 -3.73 -11.72 3.63
CA LYS A 24 -4.62 -12.87 3.46
C LYS A 24 -4.39 -13.83 4.62
N ILE A 25 -5.47 -14.18 5.33
CA ILE A 25 -5.43 -15.19 6.39
C ILE A 25 -5.07 -16.54 5.74
N GLY A 26 -4.09 -17.26 6.28
CA GLY A 26 -3.70 -18.60 5.82
C GLY A 26 -2.46 -18.68 4.92
N ASN A 27 -1.82 -17.57 4.54
CA ASN A 27 -0.45 -17.59 3.99
C ASN A 27 0.38 -16.42 4.58
N PRO A 28 1.08 -16.66 5.71
CA PRO A 28 1.86 -15.65 6.41
C PRO A 28 3.11 -15.16 5.65
N GLU A 29 3.62 -15.93 4.68
CA GLU A 29 4.82 -15.59 3.89
C GLU A 29 4.55 -14.51 2.82
N LEU A 30 3.29 -14.16 2.63
CA LEU A 30 2.83 -13.24 1.61
C LEU A 30 2.14 -12.05 2.27
N ILE A 31 2.91 -11.11 2.84
CA ILE A 31 2.36 -9.78 3.13
C ILE A 31 1.71 -9.29 1.84
N GLY A 32 0.38 -9.15 1.85
CA GLY A 32 -0.42 -8.67 0.74
C GLY A 32 -0.04 -7.24 0.38
N LEU A 33 -0.96 -6.32 0.58
CA LEU A 33 -0.69 -4.88 0.60
C LEU A 33 -0.96 -4.32 2.00
N GLY A 34 -0.89 -5.19 3.00
CA GLY A 34 -1.09 -4.86 4.41
C GLY A 34 0.14 -4.25 5.04
N ASN A 35 -0.06 -3.43 6.08
CA ASN A 35 1.03 -2.81 6.83
C ASN A 35 1.90 -3.88 7.54
N PRO A 36 3.23 -3.97 7.27
CA PRO A 36 4.15 -4.83 8.02
C PRO A 36 4.23 -4.52 9.53
N PHE A 37 3.96 -3.27 9.92
CA PHE A 37 4.04 -2.77 11.30
C PHE A 37 2.68 -2.78 12.00
N SER A 38 2.60 -3.22 13.25
CA SER A 38 1.37 -3.23 14.06
C SER A 38 1.61 -2.79 15.50
N HIS A 39 0.72 -1.97 16.04
CA HIS A 39 0.66 -1.67 17.49
C HIS A 39 -0.31 -2.58 18.24
N LYS A 40 -1.06 -3.42 17.51
CA LYS A 40 -1.96 -4.39 18.12
C LYS A 40 -1.18 -5.65 18.47
N PRO A 41 -1.45 -6.29 19.62
CA PRO A 41 -0.72 -7.44 20.12
C PRO A 41 -1.04 -8.76 19.37
N ASN A 42 -1.24 -8.71 18.04
CA ASN A 42 -1.47 -9.91 17.23
C ASN A 42 -0.16 -10.43 16.60
N SER A 43 -0.05 -11.75 16.49
CA SER A 43 1.14 -12.50 16.05
C SER A 43 1.45 -12.41 14.55
N ASN A 44 0.65 -11.67 13.78
CA ASN A 44 0.74 -11.71 12.31
C ASN A 44 1.53 -10.53 11.73
N ALA A 45 2.04 -9.62 12.58
CA ALA A 45 2.86 -8.50 12.15
C ALA A 45 4.35 -8.81 12.17
N VAL A 46 5.04 -8.38 11.12
CA VAL A 46 6.50 -8.55 11.00
C VAL A 46 7.20 -7.71 12.07
N PHE A 47 6.68 -6.51 12.33
CA PHE A 47 7.22 -5.61 13.33
C PHE A 47 6.12 -5.14 14.29
N ILE A 48 6.38 -5.25 15.59
CA ILE A 48 5.51 -4.74 16.65
C ILE A 48 6.05 -3.37 17.10
N VAL A 49 5.14 -2.41 17.25
CA VAL A 49 5.43 -1.02 17.62
C VAL A 49 4.48 -0.56 18.73
N ASN A 50 4.71 0.62 19.31
CA ASN A 50 4.01 1.05 20.53
C ASN A 50 2.73 1.83 20.24
N SER A 51 2.58 2.41 19.04
CA SER A 51 1.43 3.26 18.72
C SER A 51 0.99 3.18 17.25
N LEU A 52 -0.23 3.64 16.96
CA LEU A 52 -0.71 3.80 15.59
C LEU A 52 0.15 4.78 14.79
N GLU A 53 0.59 5.87 15.41
CA GLU A 53 1.45 6.86 14.77
C GLU A 53 2.78 6.24 14.37
N GLU A 54 3.43 5.50 15.27
CA GLU A 54 4.68 4.79 14.99
C GLU A 54 4.49 3.77 13.86
N SER A 55 3.39 3.01 13.88
CA SER A 55 3.03 2.06 12.82
C SER A 55 2.91 2.72 11.44
N LEU A 56 2.28 3.90 11.36
CA LEU A 56 2.12 4.65 10.11
C LEU A 56 3.45 5.27 9.65
N MET A 57 4.23 5.82 10.58
CA MET A 57 5.53 6.41 10.29
C MET A 57 6.52 5.37 9.78
N SER A 58 6.66 4.24 10.47
CA SER A 58 7.54 3.13 10.10
C SER A 58 7.15 2.55 8.75
N TYR A 59 5.85 2.36 8.50
CA TYR A 59 5.38 1.91 7.19
C TYR A 59 5.74 2.86 6.06
N ARG A 60 5.56 4.17 6.27
CA ARG A 60 5.94 5.19 5.29
C ARG A 60 7.43 5.13 4.97
N LEU A 61 8.28 5.10 6.00
CA LEU A 61 9.75 5.06 5.83
C LEU A 61 10.20 3.79 5.10
N TRP A 62 9.68 2.63 5.50
CA TRP A 62 9.99 1.35 4.88
C TRP A 62 9.55 1.28 3.41
N LEU A 63 8.35 1.77 3.08
CA LEU A 63 7.87 1.82 1.70
C LEU A 63 8.75 2.73 0.82
N TRP A 64 9.15 3.89 1.32
CA TRP A 64 10.06 4.79 0.58
C TRP A 64 11.46 4.20 0.39
N LYS A 65 11.99 3.48 1.38
CA LYS A 65 13.25 2.73 1.26
C LYS A 65 13.14 1.70 0.13
N SER A 66 12.07 0.90 0.12
CA SER A 66 11.81 -0.12 -0.90
C SER A 66 11.73 0.50 -2.30
N LEU A 67 11.03 1.63 -2.45
CA LEU A 67 10.94 2.34 -3.73
C LEU A 67 12.27 2.94 -4.20
N LYS A 68 13.10 3.42 -3.27
CA LYS A 68 14.45 3.88 -3.58
C LYS A 68 15.32 2.74 -4.08
N THR A 69 15.23 1.56 -3.45
CA THR A 69 15.94 0.35 -3.89
C THR A 69 15.50 -0.09 -5.27
N TYR A 70 14.18 -0.10 -5.52
CA TYR A 70 13.60 -0.35 -6.85
C TYR A 70 14.19 0.56 -7.93
N ARG A 71 14.18 1.89 -7.70
CA ARG A 71 14.71 2.87 -8.66
C ARG A 71 16.20 2.75 -8.95
N LYS A 72 16.96 2.19 -8.02
CA LYS A 72 18.41 1.96 -8.18
C LYS A 72 18.72 0.59 -8.78
N SER A 73 17.71 -0.20 -9.15
CA SER A 73 17.84 -1.57 -9.64
C SER A 73 18.60 -2.49 -8.67
N LYS A 74 18.50 -2.24 -7.36
CA LYS A 74 19.18 -3.01 -6.30
C LYS A 74 18.25 -4.01 -5.61
N ILE A 75 17.32 -4.60 -6.35
CA ILE A 75 16.25 -5.45 -5.80
C ILE A 75 16.81 -6.68 -5.07
N SER A 76 17.98 -7.18 -5.48
CA SER A 76 18.69 -8.28 -4.82
C SER A 76 19.09 -8.02 -3.36
N THR A 77 19.01 -6.77 -2.88
CA THR A 77 19.29 -6.44 -1.47
C THR A 77 18.04 -6.46 -0.58
N LEU A 78 16.88 -6.82 -1.13
CA LEU A 78 15.62 -6.95 -0.40
C LEU A 78 15.40 -8.39 0.03
N GLU A 79 14.74 -8.59 1.17
CA GLU A 79 14.28 -9.92 1.58
C GLU A 79 13.16 -10.42 0.64
N LEU A 80 12.94 -11.74 0.58
CA LEU A 80 11.96 -12.34 -0.35
C LEU A 80 10.56 -11.73 -0.21
N TRP A 81 10.08 -11.55 1.02
CA TRP A 81 8.76 -10.97 1.26
C TRP A 81 8.69 -9.48 0.86
N GLU A 82 9.80 -8.73 0.99
CA GLU A 82 9.88 -7.33 0.56
C GLU A 82 9.82 -7.24 -0.96
N MET A 83 10.48 -8.15 -1.68
CA MET A 83 10.39 -8.26 -3.14
C MET A 83 8.97 -8.57 -3.59
N VAL A 84 8.31 -9.52 -2.93
CA VAL A 84 6.91 -9.87 -3.22
C VAL A 84 5.97 -8.68 -2.98
N TYR A 85 6.17 -7.97 -1.86
CA TYR A 85 5.40 -6.77 -1.55
C TYR A 85 5.60 -5.69 -2.62
N LEU A 86 6.85 -5.42 -2.99
CA LEU A 86 7.21 -4.43 -3.99
C LEU A 86 6.55 -4.74 -5.34
N ASN A 87 6.59 -5.99 -5.80
CA ASN A 87 5.93 -6.41 -7.04
C ASN A 87 4.41 -6.16 -7.00
N ARG A 88 3.75 -6.50 -5.88
CA ARG A 88 2.31 -6.23 -5.68
C ARG A 88 2.00 -4.74 -5.67
N PHE A 89 2.85 -3.95 -5.02
CA PHE A 89 2.74 -2.51 -4.98
C PHE A 89 2.88 -1.89 -6.39
N LEU A 90 3.88 -2.32 -7.17
CA LEU A 90 4.10 -1.85 -8.54
C LEU A 90 2.90 -2.18 -9.43
N HIS A 91 2.38 -3.41 -9.33
CA HIS A 91 1.17 -3.80 -10.05
C HIS A 91 -0.04 -2.95 -9.65
N LEU A 92 -0.24 -2.69 -8.36
CA LEU A 92 -1.30 -1.79 -7.90
C LEU A 92 -1.14 -0.37 -8.49
N ALA A 93 0.08 0.17 -8.52
CA ALA A 93 0.34 1.48 -9.07
C ALA A 93 -0.03 1.56 -10.56
N ILE A 94 0.31 0.52 -11.34
CA ILE A 94 -0.10 0.40 -12.75
C ILE A 94 -1.64 0.42 -12.87
N LEU A 95 -2.35 -0.44 -12.12
CA LEU A 95 -3.82 -0.49 -12.17
C LEU A 95 -4.47 0.85 -11.81
N ILE A 96 -3.92 1.57 -10.83
CA ILE A 96 -4.37 2.92 -10.47
C ILE A 96 -4.12 3.91 -11.62
N GLY A 97 -2.93 3.85 -12.26
CA GLY A 97 -2.56 4.73 -13.37
C GLY A 97 -3.47 4.51 -14.60
N GLU A 98 -3.87 3.28 -14.83
CA GLU A 98 -4.81 2.88 -15.89
C GLU A 98 -6.29 3.13 -15.54
N ASN A 99 -6.57 3.74 -14.38
CA ASN A 99 -7.93 3.94 -13.86
C ASN A 99 -8.77 2.66 -13.72
N LYS A 100 -8.13 1.50 -13.50
CA LYS A 100 -8.81 0.19 -13.31
C LYS A 100 -9.25 -0.07 -11.86
N VAL A 101 -8.90 0.82 -10.92
CA VAL A 101 -9.23 0.68 -9.50
C VAL A 101 -10.20 1.78 -9.07
N SER A 102 -11.34 1.38 -8.55
CA SER A 102 -12.34 2.30 -7.96
C SER A 102 -12.26 2.37 -6.43
N GLY A 103 -11.69 1.34 -5.78
CA GLY A 103 -11.59 1.27 -4.32
C GLY A 103 -10.39 0.48 -3.80
N LEU A 104 -9.88 0.91 -2.65
CA LEU A 104 -8.89 0.17 -1.85
C LEU A 104 -9.50 -0.18 -0.50
N MET A 105 -9.47 -1.45 -0.14
CA MET A 105 -10.19 -1.97 1.03
C MET A 105 -9.23 -2.36 2.16
N CYS A 106 -9.52 -1.94 3.39
CA CYS A 106 -8.76 -2.29 4.60
C CYS A 106 -9.64 -2.39 5.83
N PHE A 107 -9.10 -2.79 6.97
CA PHE A 107 -9.90 -2.89 8.22
C PHE A 107 -10.07 -1.56 8.96
N CYS A 108 -9.37 -0.50 8.57
CA CYS A 108 -9.21 0.70 9.40
C CYS A 108 -10.38 1.67 9.33
N THR A 109 -10.78 2.10 8.12
CA THR A 109 -11.69 3.25 7.96
C THR A 109 -12.41 3.27 6.61
N ASN A 110 -13.55 3.96 6.57
CA ASN A 110 -14.28 4.30 5.35
C ASN A 110 -14.03 5.78 5.01
N ILE A 111 -13.54 6.04 3.79
CA ILE A 111 -13.33 7.38 3.25
C ILE A 111 -13.76 7.37 1.79
N ASN A 112 -14.91 7.99 1.55
CA ASN A 112 -15.47 8.12 0.21
C ASN A 112 -14.74 9.24 -0.54
N ASN A 113 -14.56 9.03 -1.85
CA ASN A 113 -13.97 10.01 -2.77
C ASN A 113 -12.59 10.54 -2.30
N TYR A 114 -11.71 9.65 -1.85
CA TYR A 114 -10.38 10.05 -1.40
C TYR A 114 -9.58 10.67 -2.55
N LYS A 115 -9.24 11.95 -2.37
CA LYS A 115 -8.27 12.67 -3.21
C LYS A 115 -6.95 12.80 -2.47
N TYR A 116 -5.85 12.52 -3.17
CA TYR A 116 -4.52 12.80 -2.65
C TYR A 116 -4.32 14.30 -2.48
N SER A 117 -3.87 14.71 -1.29
CA SER A 117 -3.36 16.04 -1.00
C SER A 117 -2.18 15.91 -0.06
N LYS A 118 -1.11 16.70 -0.30
CA LYS A 118 0.11 16.71 0.52
C LYS A 118 -0.21 17.04 1.99
N ASN A 119 -1.19 17.92 2.23
CA ASN A 119 -1.49 18.46 3.56
C ASN A 119 -2.60 17.70 4.29
N LYS A 120 -3.22 16.69 3.65
CA LYS A 120 -4.27 15.91 4.30
C LYS A 120 -3.64 14.95 5.31
N GLU A 121 -4.22 14.88 6.50
CA GLU A 121 -3.83 13.93 7.54
C GLU A 121 -3.95 12.47 7.05
N ILE A 122 -2.99 11.62 7.46
CA ILE A 122 -2.99 10.18 7.20
C ILE A 122 -3.57 9.47 8.42
N LYS A 123 -4.63 8.70 8.21
CA LYS A 123 -5.39 7.93 9.20
C LYS A 123 -5.22 6.41 9.04
N CYS A 124 -4.68 5.92 7.92
CA CYS A 124 -4.44 4.48 7.70
C CYS A 124 -3.31 4.21 6.70
N HIS A 125 -2.81 2.96 6.70
CA HIS A 125 -1.74 2.53 5.80
C HIS A 125 -2.14 2.56 4.32
N VAL A 126 -3.41 2.31 4.00
CA VAL A 126 -3.89 2.36 2.61
C VAL A 126 -3.77 3.75 2.01
N GLN A 127 -3.91 4.81 2.82
CA GLN A 127 -3.65 6.16 2.35
C GLN A 127 -2.17 6.37 2.00
N ILE A 128 -1.25 5.83 2.80
CA ILE A 128 0.20 5.85 2.50
C ILE A 128 0.46 5.11 1.19
N LEU A 129 -0.11 3.90 1.04
CA LEU A 129 0.00 3.07 -0.15
C LEU A 129 -0.49 3.80 -1.41
N TYR A 130 -1.69 4.37 -1.36
CA TYR A 130 -2.28 5.11 -2.48
C TYR A 130 -1.46 6.35 -2.85
N ARG A 131 -0.99 7.12 -1.85
CA ARG A 131 -0.11 8.27 -2.09
C ARG A 131 1.18 7.88 -2.80
N ALA A 132 1.79 6.77 -2.39
CA ALA A 132 2.99 6.26 -3.02
C ALA A 132 2.73 5.81 -4.47
N CYS A 133 1.58 5.17 -4.76
CA CYS A 133 1.19 4.81 -6.12
C CYS A 133 1.03 6.05 -7.02
N ILE A 134 0.30 7.07 -6.55
CA ILE A 134 0.11 8.33 -7.28
C ILE A 134 1.46 9.02 -7.54
N TRP A 135 2.32 9.07 -6.53
CA TRP A 135 3.67 9.61 -6.70
C TRP A 135 4.47 8.81 -7.73
N LEU A 136 4.43 7.48 -7.70
CA LEU A 136 5.15 6.66 -8.65
C LEU A 136 4.68 6.95 -10.08
N ASN A 137 3.37 6.91 -10.34
CA ASN A 137 2.80 7.18 -11.66
C ASN A 137 3.23 8.57 -12.18
N ASN A 138 3.19 9.59 -11.33
CA ASN A 138 3.61 10.96 -11.72
C ASN A 138 5.11 11.07 -12.03
N ASN A 139 5.96 10.19 -11.47
CA ASN A 139 7.42 10.23 -11.65
C ASN A 139 7.94 9.13 -12.61
N SER A 140 7.13 8.15 -12.97
CA SER A 140 7.48 7.14 -13.97
C SER A 140 7.30 7.67 -15.39
N HIS A 141 6.39 8.62 -15.61
CA HIS A 141 6.23 9.31 -16.90
C HIS A 141 7.38 10.28 -17.23
N THR A 142 8.27 10.59 -16.29
CA THR A 142 9.45 11.43 -16.52
C THR A 142 10.70 10.64 -16.94
N SER A 143 10.64 9.31 -17.02
CA SER A 143 11.79 8.47 -17.38
C SER A 143 11.80 7.99 -18.85
N ASN A 144 10.72 8.23 -19.61
CA ASN A 144 10.63 7.95 -21.06
C ASN A 144 10.77 9.21 -21.93
N LYS A 145 11.34 10.29 -21.38
CA LYS A 145 11.70 11.50 -22.13
C LYS A 145 13.16 11.82 -21.83
N ASN A 146 14.06 11.02 -22.37
CA ASN A 146 15.46 11.37 -22.64
C ASN A 146 15.94 10.47 -23.78
#